data_AF-A0A9D9HQR0-F1
#
_entry.id   AF-A0A9D9HQR0-F1
#
_cell.length_a   1.000
_cell.length_b   1.000
_cell.length_c   1.000
_cell.angle_alpha   90.00
_cell.angle_beta   90.00
_cell.angle_gamma   90.00
#
_symmetry.space_group_name_H-M   'P 1'
#
loop_
_entity.id
_entity.type
_entity.pdbx_description
1 polymer ?
#
loop_
_entity_poly.entity_id
_entity_poly.type
_entity_poly.pdbx_seq_one_letter_code
_entity_poly.pdbx_strand_id
1 'polypeptide(L)'
;MGFFIVGENRNTIRKKIVATRYLPFVESLEDLSLGEKTPGRYFGQIKHINETGLCFSDGKNFLTVNTENLNCYELKIDNLSKKKNLYKLEKFRWKDVMACNNNANVFITGSFKKNDDKISVDSEYGIPLILVFFEGDKKDFWKKILKVSVERPRTMNPFSIFSVLTGFFAMLIFTGFIFTKDYDSSLNYTVFTALFFPLLEFLPPGLFGIFLYKYYVKKGYQFLNYSRYIEDQVFGVSVNHRTSIMCDSNVYEIRSVEKPLSQVLYPPYQKLCMEKKDWFSCGMRIPGKELGEPSDIFFESFSLPASPDYLIQRSRTYYHMCVVLAFGFNLIGSIMNMYILVKILTLLLQ
;
A
#
# COMPACT_ATOMS: atom_id res chain seq x y z
N MET A 1 8.84 11.09 -26.14
CA MET A 1 7.55 10.71 -25.52
C MET A 1 7.61 9.24 -25.15
N GLY A 2 7.81 8.90 -23.87
CA GLY A 2 7.80 7.52 -23.41
C GLY A 2 6.38 7.09 -23.07
N PHE A 3 5.86 6.08 -23.78
CA PHE A 3 4.58 5.45 -23.47
C PHE A 3 4.74 4.66 -22.16
N PHE A 4 4.31 5.25 -21.04
CA PHE A 4 4.09 4.48 -19.83
C PHE A 4 2.80 3.69 -20.04
N ILE A 5 2.92 2.38 -20.28
CA ILE A 5 1.80 1.47 -20.12
C ILE A 5 1.43 1.56 -18.64
N VAL A 6 0.33 2.27 -18.34
CA VAL A 6 -0.23 2.35 -16.99
C VAL A 6 -0.84 0.99 -16.71
N GLY A 7 0.00 0.06 -16.26
CA GLY A 7 -0.48 -1.19 -15.68
C GLY A 7 -1.44 -0.87 -14.53
N GLU A 8 -2.46 -1.71 -14.35
CA GLU A 8 -3.40 -1.63 -13.24
C GLU A 8 -2.64 -1.35 -11.93
N ASN A 9 -3.03 -0.29 -11.21
CA ASN A 9 -2.33 0.13 -10.00
C ASN A 9 -2.32 -1.05 -9.00
N ARG A 10 -1.13 -1.41 -8.48
CA ARG A 10 -0.98 -2.52 -7.50
C ARG A 10 -1.93 -2.38 -6.31
N ASN A 11 -2.23 -1.14 -5.90
CA ASN A 11 -3.19 -0.86 -4.84
C ASN A 11 -4.62 -1.26 -5.24
N THR A 12 -5.03 -1.03 -6.49
CA THR A 12 -6.35 -1.42 -7.00
C THR A 12 -6.50 -2.94 -7.03
N ILE A 13 -5.48 -3.65 -7.51
CA ILE A 13 -5.47 -5.12 -7.52
C ILE A 13 -5.56 -5.67 -6.09
N ARG A 14 -4.71 -5.15 -5.19
CA ARG A 14 -4.73 -5.54 -3.78
C ARG A 14 -6.10 -5.32 -3.15
N LYS A 15 -6.73 -4.17 -3.39
CA LYS A 15 -8.09 -3.87 -2.89
C LYS A 15 -9.12 -4.87 -3.41
N LYS A 16 -9.08 -5.21 -4.71
CA LYS A 16 -9.96 -6.23 -5.30
C LYS A 16 -9.80 -7.58 -4.60
N ILE A 17 -8.55 -8.05 -4.40
CA ILE A 17 -8.28 -9.33 -3.73
C ILE A 17 -8.72 -9.28 -2.26
N VAL A 18 -8.44 -8.20 -1.53
CA VAL A 18 -8.83 -8.10 -0.13
C VAL A 18 -10.36 -8.06 0.02
N ALA A 19 -11.08 -7.41 -0.88
CA ALA A 19 -12.55 -7.41 -0.89
C ALA A 19 -13.14 -8.83 -1.01
N THR A 20 -12.44 -9.77 -1.66
CA THR A 20 -12.92 -11.16 -1.76
C THR A 20 -12.84 -11.92 -0.44
N ARG A 21 -12.17 -11.39 0.60
CA ARG A 21 -12.13 -12.02 1.93
C ARG A 21 -13.52 -12.19 2.53
N TYR A 22 -14.45 -11.31 2.19
CA TYR A 22 -15.80 -11.31 2.70
C TYR A 22 -16.71 -12.32 2.02
N LEU A 23 -16.26 -12.92 0.90
CA LEU A 23 -17.02 -13.99 0.25
C LEU A 23 -17.03 -15.26 1.12
N PRO A 24 -18.13 -16.04 1.07
CA PRO A 24 -18.23 -17.34 1.73
C PRO A 24 -17.01 -18.21 1.42
N PHE A 25 -16.42 -18.81 2.45
CA PHE A 25 -15.34 -19.76 2.25
C PHE A 25 -15.94 -21.12 1.90
N VAL A 26 -15.61 -21.63 0.71
CA VAL A 26 -16.00 -22.97 0.28
C VAL A 26 -14.95 -23.93 0.84
N GLU A 27 -15.29 -24.67 1.90
CA GLU A 27 -14.36 -25.63 2.52
C GLU A 27 -14.16 -26.85 1.63
N SER A 28 -15.27 -27.43 1.20
CA SER A 28 -15.32 -28.51 0.23
C SER A 28 -16.09 -28.08 -1.00
N LEU A 29 -15.50 -28.35 -2.17
CA LEU A 29 -16.17 -28.17 -3.45
C LEU A 29 -17.36 -29.14 -3.62
N GLU A 30 -17.43 -30.21 -2.82
CA GLU A 30 -18.51 -31.19 -2.86
C GLU A 30 -19.82 -30.64 -2.28
N ASP A 31 -19.72 -29.71 -1.31
CA ASP A 31 -20.84 -29.13 -0.56
C ASP A 31 -21.66 -28.13 -1.39
N LEU A 32 -21.20 -27.79 -2.60
CA LEU A 32 -21.92 -26.92 -3.51
C LEU A 32 -23.20 -27.60 -4.01
N SER A 33 -24.33 -26.89 -3.88
CA SER A 33 -25.63 -27.33 -4.38
C SER A 33 -25.63 -27.43 -5.90
N LEU A 34 -26.24 -28.49 -6.43
CA LEU A 34 -26.26 -28.76 -7.86
C LEU A 34 -27.06 -27.68 -8.60
N GLY A 35 -26.47 -27.10 -9.65
CA GLY A 35 -27.11 -26.09 -10.50
C GLY A 35 -27.22 -24.68 -9.89
N GLU A 36 -27.08 -24.55 -8.58
CA GLU A 36 -27.09 -23.26 -7.90
C GLU A 36 -25.74 -22.55 -8.04
N LYS A 37 -25.81 -21.22 -8.17
CA LYS A 37 -24.62 -20.37 -8.26
C LYS A 37 -24.34 -19.79 -6.90
N THR A 38 -23.19 -20.15 -6.33
CA THR A 38 -22.80 -19.73 -5.00
C THR A 38 -21.58 -18.81 -5.08
N PRO A 39 -21.69 -17.54 -4.66
CA PRO A 39 -20.52 -16.67 -4.57
C PRO A 39 -19.58 -17.20 -3.48
N GLY A 40 -18.28 -17.23 -3.76
CA GLY A 40 -17.36 -17.77 -2.77
C GLY A 40 -15.88 -17.52 -3.04
N ARG A 41 -15.08 -18.09 -2.16
CA ARG A 41 -13.63 -18.18 -2.27
C ARG A 41 -13.16 -19.58 -1.88
N TYR A 42 -12.12 -20.06 -2.55
CA TYR A 42 -11.57 -21.38 -2.34
C TYR A 42 -10.03 -21.34 -2.31
N PHE A 43 -9.44 -22.17 -1.45
CA PHE A 43 -8.00 -22.40 -1.39
C PHE A 43 -7.69 -23.85 -1.73
N GLY A 44 -7.00 -24.06 -2.84
CA GLY A 44 -6.61 -25.40 -3.29
C GLY A 44 -5.13 -25.48 -3.65
N GLN A 45 -4.66 -26.70 -3.87
CA GLN A 45 -3.35 -26.95 -4.45
C GLN A 45 -3.55 -27.56 -5.84
N ILE A 46 -2.90 -27.01 -6.86
CA ILE A 46 -3.05 -27.51 -8.23
C ILE A 46 -2.26 -28.80 -8.39
N LYS A 47 -2.92 -29.84 -8.91
CA LYS A 47 -2.28 -31.08 -9.40
C LYS A 47 -2.01 -31.06 -10.90
N HIS A 48 -2.97 -30.56 -11.67
CA HIS A 48 -2.90 -30.55 -13.13
C HIS A 48 -3.58 -29.30 -13.68
N ILE A 49 -3.06 -28.76 -14.78
CA ILE A 49 -3.59 -27.57 -15.47
C ILE A 49 -3.93 -27.99 -16.91
N ASN A 50 -5.15 -27.69 -17.34
CA ASN A 50 -5.58 -27.87 -18.73
C ASN A 50 -5.80 -26.50 -19.36
N GLU A 51 -5.96 -26.47 -20.70
CA GLU A 51 -6.27 -25.25 -21.44
C GLU A 51 -7.52 -24.52 -20.90
N THR A 52 -8.48 -25.28 -20.38
CA THR A 52 -9.81 -24.81 -19.96
C THR A 52 -10.02 -24.78 -18.44
N GLY A 53 -9.05 -25.19 -17.61
CA GLY A 53 -9.28 -25.24 -16.17
C GLY A 53 -8.15 -25.79 -15.30
N LEU A 54 -8.44 -25.88 -14.00
CA LEU A 54 -7.52 -26.31 -12.95
C LEU A 54 -8.05 -27.59 -12.29
N CYS A 55 -7.19 -28.61 -12.17
CA CYS A 55 -7.45 -29.80 -11.38
C CYS A 55 -6.75 -29.67 -10.02
N PHE A 56 -7.51 -29.79 -8.94
CA PHE A 56 -7.01 -29.63 -7.58
C PHE A 56 -6.63 -30.95 -6.90
N SER A 57 -5.88 -30.83 -5.80
CA SER A 57 -5.29 -31.90 -5.01
C SER A 57 -6.25 -32.99 -4.54
N ASP A 58 -7.53 -32.69 -4.44
CA ASP A 58 -8.53 -33.61 -3.91
C ASP A 58 -8.83 -34.75 -4.90
N GLY A 59 -8.35 -34.63 -6.16
CA GLY A 59 -8.36 -35.68 -7.17
C GLY A 59 -9.75 -36.05 -7.72
N LYS A 60 -10.81 -35.64 -7.03
CA LYS A 60 -12.21 -35.88 -7.39
C LYS A 60 -12.87 -34.67 -8.06
N ASN A 61 -12.44 -33.46 -7.71
CA ASN A 61 -13.09 -32.22 -8.17
C ASN A 61 -12.23 -31.52 -9.23
N PHE A 62 -12.72 -31.51 -10.48
CA PHE A 62 -12.14 -30.73 -11.57
C PHE A 62 -12.83 -29.38 -11.66
N LEU A 63 -12.07 -28.29 -11.52
CA LEU A 63 -12.59 -26.94 -11.53
C LEU A 63 -12.30 -26.29 -12.88
N THR A 64 -13.35 -26.13 -13.69
CA THR A 64 -13.28 -25.43 -14.95
C THR A 64 -13.33 -23.93 -14.67
N VAL A 65 -12.35 -23.18 -15.17
CA VAL A 65 -12.28 -21.73 -14.95
C VAL A 65 -12.54 -21.06 -16.27
N ASN A 66 -13.52 -20.16 -16.32
CA ASN A 66 -13.74 -19.37 -17.50
C ASN A 66 -12.62 -18.35 -17.68
N THR A 67 -11.85 -18.50 -18.75
CA THR A 67 -10.61 -17.76 -18.97
C THR A 67 -10.83 -16.36 -19.55
N GLU A 68 -12.01 -16.07 -20.11
CA GLU A 68 -12.29 -14.82 -20.82
C GLU A 68 -12.22 -13.58 -19.90
N ASN A 69 -12.63 -13.73 -18.64
CA ASN A 69 -12.67 -12.64 -17.64
C ASN A 69 -11.74 -12.89 -16.44
N LEU A 70 -10.82 -13.83 -16.57
CA LEU A 70 -9.95 -14.26 -15.49
C LEU A 70 -8.80 -13.27 -15.26
N ASN A 71 -8.70 -12.76 -14.04
CA ASN A 71 -7.52 -12.02 -13.61
C ASN A 71 -6.56 -12.93 -12.85
N CYS A 72 -5.48 -13.35 -13.52
CA CYS A 72 -4.41 -14.14 -12.91
C CYS A 72 -3.34 -13.25 -12.27
N TYR A 73 -2.98 -13.58 -11.04
CA TYR A 73 -1.94 -12.90 -10.29
C TYR A 73 -0.99 -13.88 -9.62
N GLU A 74 0.27 -13.53 -9.55
CA GLU A 74 1.31 -14.31 -8.88
C GLU A 74 1.85 -13.54 -7.69
N LEU A 75 1.81 -14.17 -6.52
CA LEU A 75 2.30 -13.61 -5.27
C LEU A 75 3.71 -14.12 -4.97
N LYS A 76 4.71 -13.33 -5.36
CA LYS A 76 6.14 -13.65 -5.18
C LYS A 76 6.76 -12.89 -4.03
N ILE A 77 7.86 -13.44 -3.50
CA ILE A 77 8.79 -12.69 -2.67
C ILE A 77 9.58 -11.73 -3.57
N ASP A 78 9.66 -10.45 -3.18
CA ASP A 78 10.41 -9.43 -3.90
C ASP A 78 11.91 -9.56 -3.58
N ASN A 79 12.61 -10.36 -4.39
CA ASN A 79 14.05 -10.65 -4.24
C ASN A 79 14.94 -9.40 -4.41
N LEU A 80 14.43 -8.31 -5.03
CA LEU A 80 15.18 -7.06 -5.16
C LEU A 80 15.23 -6.28 -3.85
N SER A 81 14.29 -6.53 -2.94
CA SER A 81 14.25 -5.88 -1.63
C SER A 81 15.13 -6.63 -0.62
N LYS A 82 16.46 -6.45 -0.72
CA LYS A 82 17.50 -7.03 0.16
C LYS A 82 17.31 -6.86 1.69
N LYS A 83 16.26 -6.18 2.17
CA LYS A 83 16.08 -5.85 3.59
C LYS A 83 14.78 -6.27 4.27
N LYS A 84 13.75 -6.77 3.57
CA LYS A 84 12.48 -7.23 4.19
C LYS A 84 11.75 -8.20 3.25
N ASN A 85 11.10 -9.22 3.81
CA ASN A 85 10.13 -10.13 3.15
C ASN A 85 8.94 -9.34 2.57
N LEU A 86 9.22 -8.56 1.54
CA LEU A 86 8.21 -7.83 0.77
C LEU A 86 7.66 -8.77 -0.27
N TYR A 87 6.37 -8.64 -0.52
CA TYR A 87 5.69 -9.42 -1.54
C TYR A 87 5.37 -8.52 -2.73
N LYS A 88 5.50 -9.10 -3.91
CA LYS A 88 5.11 -8.48 -5.17
C LYS A 88 3.96 -9.31 -5.73
N LEU A 89 2.95 -8.59 -6.22
CA LEU A 89 1.85 -9.18 -6.94
C LEU A 89 1.98 -8.77 -8.40
N GLU A 90 2.13 -9.75 -9.27
CA GLU A 90 2.31 -9.57 -10.70
C GLU A 90 1.10 -10.12 -11.44
N LYS A 91 0.53 -9.33 -12.34
CA LYS A 91 -0.53 -9.80 -13.23
C LYS A 91 0.12 -10.55 -14.38
N PHE A 92 -0.42 -11.70 -14.74
CA PHE A 92 0.06 -12.50 -15.87
C PHE A 92 -1.12 -13.06 -16.66
N ARG A 93 -0.87 -13.61 -17.87
CA ARG A 93 -1.95 -14.13 -18.72
C ARG A 93 -2.20 -15.58 -18.38
N TRP A 94 -3.43 -16.05 -18.59
CA TRP A 94 -3.78 -17.46 -18.43
C TRP A 94 -2.85 -18.40 -19.24
N LYS A 95 -2.44 -17.98 -20.44
CA LYS A 95 -1.51 -18.76 -21.27
C LYS A 95 -0.16 -19.04 -20.58
N ASP A 96 0.26 -18.15 -19.68
CA ASP A 96 1.52 -18.28 -18.95
C ASP A 96 1.37 -19.18 -17.69
N VAL A 97 0.12 -19.46 -17.27
CA VAL A 97 -0.19 -20.38 -16.14
C VAL A 97 0.30 -21.79 -16.40
N MET A 98 0.35 -22.22 -17.66
CA MET A 98 0.84 -23.56 -18.03
C MET A 98 2.31 -23.78 -17.65
N ALA A 99 3.07 -22.70 -17.45
CA ALA A 99 4.45 -22.75 -16.98
C ALA A 99 4.58 -22.78 -15.44
N CYS A 100 3.47 -22.62 -14.69
CA CYS A 100 3.48 -22.70 -13.24
C CYS A 100 3.72 -24.14 -12.76
N ASN A 101 4.50 -24.28 -11.69
CA ASN A 101 4.84 -25.59 -11.14
C ASN A 101 3.59 -26.36 -10.67
N ASN A 102 3.57 -27.67 -10.98
CA ASN A 102 2.68 -28.62 -10.32
C ASN A 102 2.89 -28.50 -8.80
N ASN A 103 1.79 -28.52 -8.03
CA ASN A 103 1.74 -28.32 -6.57
C ASN A 103 1.78 -26.86 -6.07
N ALA A 104 1.58 -25.86 -6.93
CA ALA A 104 1.38 -24.48 -6.48
C ALA A 104 0.09 -24.33 -5.66
N ASN A 105 0.16 -23.54 -4.58
CA ASN A 105 -1.04 -23.16 -3.83
C ASN A 105 -1.76 -22.04 -4.57
N VAL A 106 -3.09 -22.15 -4.60
CA VAL A 106 -3.93 -21.25 -5.36
C VAL A 106 -5.12 -20.79 -4.55
N PHE A 107 -5.41 -19.51 -4.70
CA PHE A 107 -6.60 -18.86 -4.20
C PHE A 107 -7.45 -18.45 -5.38
N ILE A 108 -8.72 -18.88 -5.41
CA ILE A 108 -9.67 -18.53 -6.45
C ILE A 108 -10.94 -17.94 -5.85
N THR A 109 -11.51 -16.94 -6.53
CA THR A 109 -12.74 -16.26 -6.13
C THR A 109 -13.64 -16.08 -7.32
N GLY A 110 -14.95 -16.21 -7.12
CA GLY A 110 -15.92 -16.03 -8.18
C GLY A 110 -17.28 -16.61 -7.79
N SER A 111 -18.15 -16.79 -8.77
CA SER A 111 -19.38 -17.54 -8.61
C SER A 111 -19.13 -19.00 -8.98
N PHE A 112 -19.29 -19.90 -8.03
CA PHE A 112 -19.13 -21.34 -8.22
C PHE A 112 -20.47 -21.95 -8.66
N LYS A 113 -20.44 -22.80 -9.67
CA LYS A 113 -21.60 -23.57 -10.11
C LYS A 113 -21.20 -25.03 -10.29
N LYS A 114 -21.93 -25.94 -9.65
CA LYS A 114 -21.74 -27.38 -9.80
C LYS A 114 -22.72 -27.92 -10.85
N ASN A 115 -22.20 -28.47 -11.94
CA ASN A 115 -22.95 -29.19 -12.96
C ASN A 115 -22.44 -30.64 -12.98
N ASP A 116 -23.23 -31.56 -12.43
CA ASP A 116 -22.86 -32.98 -12.26
C ASP A 116 -21.49 -33.12 -11.56
N ASP A 117 -20.47 -33.57 -12.28
CA ASP A 117 -19.10 -33.78 -11.79
C ASP A 117 -18.15 -32.61 -12.08
N LYS A 118 -18.64 -31.54 -12.70
CA LYS A 118 -17.84 -30.38 -13.10
C LYS A 118 -18.24 -29.15 -12.31
N ILE A 119 -17.24 -28.46 -11.78
CA ILE A 119 -17.45 -27.19 -11.09
C ILE A 119 -16.90 -26.08 -11.97
N SER A 120 -17.76 -25.18 -12.41
CA SER A 120 -17.36 -23.98 -13.15
C SER A 120 -17.25 -22.80 -12.20
N VAL A 121 -16.25 -21.95 -12.43
CA VAL A 121 -16.11 -20.66 -11.72
C VAL A 121 -16.12 -19.53 -12.74
N ASP A 122 -17.06 -18.62 -12.55
CA ASP A 122 -17.34 -17.50 -13.46
C ASP A 122 -17.33 -16.15 -12.74
N SER A 123 -17.13 -15.08 -13.51
CA SER A 123 -17.33 -13.70 -13.05
C SER A 123 -18.80 -13.32 -13.19
N GLU A 124 -19.61 -13.56 -12.15
CA GLU A 124 -21.02 -13.17 -12.11
C GLU A 124 -21.34 -12.33 -10.88
N TYR A 125 -22.48 -11.63 -10.90
CA TYR A 125 -22.94 -10.76 -9.79
C TYR A 125 -21.96 -9.64 -9.43
N GLY A 126 -21.16 -9.16 -10.39
CA GLY A 126 -20.13 -8.16 -10.13
C GLY A 126 -18.94 -8.67 -9.30
N ILE A 127 -18.88 -9.98 -9.03
CA ILE A 127 -17.77 -10.60 -8.31
C ILE A 127 -16.64 -10.86 -9.30
N PRO A 128 -15.44 -10.28 -9.06
CA PRO A 128 -14.32 -10.48 -9.97
C PRO A 128 -13.82 -11.93 -9.88
N LEU A 129 -13.64 -12.55 -11.04
CA LEU A 129 -12.94 -13.82 -11.15
C LEU A 129 -11.43 -13.58 -10.99
N ILE A 130 -10.91 -13.90 -9.82
CA ILE A 130 -9.51 -13.68 -9.44
C ILE A 130 -8.88 -15.02 -9.14
N LEU A 131 -7.69 -15.21 -9.69
CA LEU A 131 -6.84 -16.35 -9.40
C LEU A 131 -5.48 -15.87 -8.92
N VAL A 132 -5.08 -16.28 -7.72
CA VAL A 132 -3.80 -15.92 -7.14
C VAL A 132 -2.98 -17.15 -6.84
N PHE A 133 -1.83 -17.27 -7.49
CA PHE A 133 -0.82 -18.27 -7.19
C PHE A 133 0.06 -17.75 -6.07
N PHE A 134 0.35 -18.60 -5.08
CA PHE A 134 1.19 -18.22 -3.96
C PHE A 134 1.99 -19.40 -3.41
N GLU A 135 3.11 -19.09 -2.76
CA GLU A 135 3.94 -20.07 -2.06
C GLU A 135 3.68 -20.02 -0.54
N GLY A 136 3.81 -21.16 0.15
CA GLY A 136 3.65 -21.30 1.61
C GLY A 136 2.21 -21.46 2.10
N ASP A 137 1.99 -21.35 3.41
CA ASP A 137 0.73 -21.72 4.05
C ASP A 137 -0.46 -20.82 3.71
N LYS A 138 -1.65 -21.44 3.60
CA LYS A 138 -2.96 -20.76 3.43
C LYS A 138 -3.19 -19.69 4.52
N LYS A 139 -2.76 -19.98 5.76
CA LYS A 139 -2.89 -19.08 6.92
C LYS A 139 -2.13 -17.76 6.76
N ASP A 140 -1.07 -17.77 5.95
CA ASP A 140 -0.24 -16.58 5.72
C ASP A 140 -0.64 -15.82 4.46
N PHE A 141 -1.48 -16.38 3.59
CA PHE A 141 -1.90 -15.75 2.33
C PHE A 141 -2.34 -14.30 2.53
N TRP A 142 -3.29 -14.06 3.43
CA TRP A 142 -3.80 -12.71 3.71
C TRP A 142 -2.70 -11.79 4.27
N LYS A 143 -1.83 -12.31 5.15
CA LYS A 143 -0.69 -11.53 5.66
C LYS A 143 0.25 -11.12 4.54
N LYS A 144 0.45 -11.99 3.55
CA LYS A 144 1.30 -11.74 2.38
C LYS A 144 0.65 -10.73 1.44
N ILE A 145 -0.64 -10.89 1.10
CA ILE A 145 -1.42 -9.94 0.29
C ILE A 145 -1.46 -8.55 0.92
N LEU A 146 -1.64 -8.45 2.24
CA LEU A 146 -1.64 -7.16 2.95
C LEU A 146 -0.26 -6.50 2.96
N LYS A 147 0.80 -7.29 2.82
CA LYS A 147 2.19 -6.81 2.65
C LYS A 147 2.56 -6.54 1.18
N VAL A 148 1.73 -6.94 0.20
CA VAL A 148 1.98 -6.62 -1.21
C VAL A 148 1.99 -5.12 -1.37
N SER A 149 3.20 -4.61 -1.63
CA SER A 149 3.50 -3.25 -2.06
C SER A 149 2.49 -2.20 -1.59
N VAL A 150 2.47 -1.93 -0.29
CA VAL A 150 2.16 -0.57 0.14
C VAL A 150 3.23 0.30 -0.50
N GLU A 151 2.85 1.14 -1.46
CA GLU A 151 3.80 2.00 -2.17
C GLU A 151 4.74 2.63 -1.16
N ARG A 152 6.04 2.37 -1.32
CA ARG A 152 7.02 3.04 -0.48
C ARG A 152 6.80 4.54 -0.65
N PRO A 153 7.02 5.35 0.40
CA PRO A 153 7.27 6.76 0.17
C PRO A 153 8.24 6.87 -0.99
N ARG A 154 7.89 7.64 -2.03
CA ARG A 154 8.90 8.18 -2.92
C ARG A 154 9.77 9.07 -2.05
N THR A 155 10.77 8.46 -1.43
CA THR A 155 11.73 9.13 -0.56
C THR A 155 12.63 9.92 -1.49
N MET A 156 12.20 11.17 -1.70
CA MET A 156 12.79 12.15 -2.62
C MET A 156 12.62 11.82 -4.10
N ASN A 157 12.39 12.87 -4.86
CA ASN A 157 12.56 12.84 -6.29
C ASN A 157 14.05 12.56 -6.57
N PRO A 158 14.44 11.53 -7.33
CA PRO A 158 15.85 11.30 -7.67
C PRO A 158 16.48 12.54 -8.33
N PHE A 159 15.67 13.38 -8.98
CA PHE A 159 16.10 14.66 -9.56
C PHE A 159 16.50 15.71 -8.52
N SER A 160 16.13 15.58 -7.25
CA SER A 160 16.53 16.53 -6.20
C SER A 160 18.04 16.56 -6.00
N ILE A 161 18.72 15.42 -6.06
CA ILE A 161 20.18 15.35 -5.93
C ILE A 161 20.87 16.01 -7.12
N PHE A 162 20.37 15.74 -8.33
CA PHE A 162 20.89 16.36 -9.55
C PHE A 162 20.67 17.87 -9.57
N SER A 163 19.52 18.35 -9.09
CA SER A 163 19.21 19.78 -8.98
C SER A 163 20.21 20.51 -8.07
N VAL A 164 20.56 19.90 -6.93
CA VAL A 164 21.56 20.47 -5.99
C VAL A 164 22.95 20.49 -6.63
N LEU A 165 23.35 19.39 -7.29
CA LEU A 165 24.64 19.31 -7.98
C LEU A 165 24.75 20.33 -9.13
N THR A 166 23.71 20.48 -9.95
CA THR A 166 23.70 21.48 -11.04
C THR A 166 23.77 22.90 -10.50
N GLY A 167 23.08 23.19 -9.39
CA GLY A 167 23.17 24.50 -8.72
C GLY A 167 24.59 24.77 -8.19
N PHE A 168 25.22 23.77 -7.60
CA PHE A 168 26.60 23.86 -7.13
C PHE A 168 27.61 24.11 -8.27
N PHE A 169 27.50 23.36 -9.38
CA PHE A 169 28.36 23.57 -10.55
C PHE A 169 28.14 24.95 -11.20
N ALA A 170 26.90 25.42 -11.29
CA ALA A 170 26.61 26.76 -11.80
C ALA A 170 27.25 27.85 -10.92
N MET A 171 27.18 27.70 -9.60
CA MET A 171 27.85 28.61 -8.66
C MET A 171 29.37 28.57 -8.79
N LEU A 172 29.98 27.39 -8.97
CA LEU A 172 31.42 27.26 -9.25
C LEU A 172 31.87 28.03 -10.49
N ILE A 173 31.13 27.88 -11.60
CA ILE A 173 31.44 28.58 -12.85
C ILE A 173 31.30 30.10 -12.64
N PHE A 174 30.24 30.53 -11.96
CA PHE A 174 30.00 31.94 -11.69
C PHE A 174 31.08 32.56 -10.80
N THR A 175 31.48 31.85 -9.74
CA THR A 175 32.59 32.24 -8.87
C THR A 175 33.89 32.34 -9.66
N GLY A 176 34.23 31.34 -10.47
CA GLY A 176 35.42 31.36 -11.33
C GLY A 176 35.44 32.57 -12.27
N PHE A 177 34.30 32.91 -12.87
CA PHE A 177 34.17 34.08 -13.72
C PHE A 177 34.40 35.40 -12.96
N ILE A 178 33.86 35.53 -11.75
CA ILE A 178 34.08 36.73 -10.92
C ILE A 178 35.55 36.89 -10.53
N PHE A 179 36.24 35.80 -10.16
CA PHE A 179 37.66 35.84 -9.79
C PHE A 179 38.59 36.22 -10.97
N THR A 180 38.15 36.09 -12.22
CA THR A 180 38.96 36.52 -13.38
C THR A 180 38.91 38.02 -13.64
N LYS A 181 38.04 38.76 -12.94
CA LYS A 181 37.95 40.22 -13.04
C LYS A 181 38.52 40.85 -11.77
N ASP A 182 39.21 41.97 -11.92
CA ASP A 182 39.74 42.78 -10.81
C ASP A 182 38.62 43.52 -10.07
N TYR A 183 37.70 42.77 -9.47
CA TYR A 183 36.71 43.30 -8.53
C TYR A 183 37.33 43.49 -7.14
N ASP A 184 36.69 44.32 -6.32
CA ASP A 184 37.09 44.51 -4.93
C ASP A 184 37.16 43.17 -4.17
N SER A 185 38.21 43.04 -3.36
CA SER A 185 38.50 41.92 -2.48
C SER A 185 37.28 41.48 -1.66
N SER A 186 36.47 42.43 -1.19
CA SER A 186 35.24 42.21 -0.42
C SER A 186 34.18 41.39 -1.18
N LEU A 187 34.05 41.64 -2.50
CA LEU A 187 33.10 40.95 -3.38
C LEU A 187 33.57 39.52 -3.65
N ASN A 188 34.88 39.34 -3.84
CA ASN A 188 35.48 38.01 -4.00
C ASN A 188 35.23 37.12 -2.78
N TYR A 189 35.37 37.65 -1.55
CA TYR A 189 35.04 36.89 -0.33
C TYR A 189 33.55 36.54 -0.21
N THR A 190 32.66 37.44 -0.64
CA THR A 190 31.20 37.21 -0.58
C THR A 190 30.77 36.13 -1.58
N VAL A 191 31.33 36.16 -2.79
CA VAL A 191 31.06 35.16 -3.84
C VAL A 191 31.68 33.82 -3.48
N PHE A 192 32.87 33.83 -2.88
CA PHE A 192 33.51 32.62 -2.37
C PHE A 192 32.72 31.98 -1.23
N THR A 193 32.14 32.76 -0.32
CA THR A 193 31.27 32.22 0.74
C THR A 193 29.93 31.72 0.18
N ALA A 194 29.36 32.38 -0.83
CA ALA A 194 28.16 31.92 -1.54
C ALA A 194 28.37 30.58 -2.29
N LEU A 195 29.60 30.25 -2.69
CA LEU A 195 29.96 28.96 -3.29
C LEU A 195 29.61 27.78 -2.39
N PHE A 196 29.79 27.94 -1.08
CA PHE A 196 29.52 26.90 -0.09
C PHE A 196 28.03 26.83 0.30
N PHE A 197 27.19 27.67 -0.28
CA PHE A 197 25.78 27.72 0.05
C PHE A 197 25.02 26.43 -0.28
N PRO A 198 25.20 25.80 -1.45
CA PRO A 198 24.63 24.47 -1.72
C PRO A 198 25.18 23.38 -0.78
N LEU A 199 26.35 23.60 -0.20
CA LEU A 199 26.96 22.69 0.79
C LEU A 199 26.37 22.89 2.20
N LEU A 200 25.62 23.98 2.47
CA LEU A 200 24.91 24.18 3.75
C LEU A 200 23.87 23.08 4.02
N GLU A 201 23.26 22.53 2.98
CA GLU A 201 22.34 21.39 3.12
C GLU A 201 23.05 20.13 3.65
N PHE A 202 24.37 20.03 3.46
CA PHE A 202 25.22 18.94 3.93
C PHE A 202 25.98 19.26 5.22
N LEU A 203 25.91 20.50 5.71
CA LEU A 203 26.44 20.86 7.03
C LEU A 203 25.55 20.24 8.14
N PRO A 204 26.05 20.07 9.38
CA PRO A 204 25.32 19.39 10.45
C PRO A 204 23.86 19.86 10.65
N PRO A 205 23.53 21.17 10.57
CA PRO A 205 22.14 21.62 10.64
C PRO A 205 21.28 21.16 9.46
N GLY A 206 21.83 21.15 8.24
CA GLY A 206 21.17 20.65 7.03
C GLY A 206 20.95 19.13 7.09
N LEU A 207 21.97 18.37 7.51
CA LEU A 207 21.86 16.93 7.75
C LEU A 207 20.78 16.63 8.79
N PHE A 208 20.73 17.40 9.88
CA PHE A 208 19.69 17.29 10.90
C PHE A 208 18.29 17.52 10.31
N GLY A 209 18.12 18.54 9.46
CA GLY A 209 16.89 18.78 8.71
C GLY A 209 16.49 17.60 7.81
N ILE A 210 17.45 17.01 7.10
CA ILE A 210 17.22 15.82 6.26
C ILE A 210 16.80 14.62 7.12
N PHE A 211 17.43 14.40 8.28
CA PHE A 211 17.06 13.32 9.19
C PHE A 211 15.67 13.54 9.80
N LEU A 212 15.33 14.75 10.20
CA LEU A 212 13.99 15.13 10.67
C LEU A 212 12.94 14.91 9.58
N TYR A 213 13.19 15.40 8.36
CA TYR A 213 12.31 15.19 7.22
C TYR A 213 12.10 13.69 6.96
N LYS A 214 13.18 12.90 6.89
CA LYS A 214 13.09 11.44 6.74
C LYS A 214 12.33 10.79 7.88
N TYR A 215 12.50 11.24 9.11
CA TYR A 215 11.79 10.75 10.29
C TYR A 215 10.28 10.99 10.17
N TYR A 216 9.86 12.22 9.88
CA TYR A 216 8.45 12.59 9.77
C TYR A 216 7.77 11.96 8.56
N VAL A 217 8.45 11.89 7.41
CA VAL A 217 7.95 11.13 6.25
C VAL A 217 7.76 9.67 6.63
N LYS A 218 8.78 9.03 7.22
CA LYS A 218 8.68 7.63 7.63
C LYS A 218 7.52 7.40 8.60
N LYS A 219 7.33 8.28 9.59
CA LYS A 219 6.21 8.21 10.55
C LYS A 219 4.87 8.43 9.87
N GLY A 220 4.70 9.51 9.10
CA GLY A 220 3.46 9.80 8.37
C GLY A 220 3.03 8.67 7.45
N TYR A 221 3.98 8.03 6.75
CA TYR A 221 3.72 6.84 5.95
C TYR A 221 3.38 5.61 6.79
N GLN A 222 4.01 5.40 7.94
CA GLN A 222 3.62 4.31 8.84
C GLN A 222 2.14 4.44 9.27
N PHE A 223 1.71 5.65 9.64
CA PHE A 223 0.32 5.91 10.00
C PHE A 223 -0.63 5.79 8.80
N LEU A 224 -0.26 6.29 7.62
CA LEU A 224 -1.06 6.15 6.40
C LEU A 224 -1.22 4.69 6.01
N ASN A 225 -0.14 3.92 6.05
CA ASN A 225 -0.13 2.51 5.71
C ASN A 225 -0.98 1.71 6.70
N TYR A 226 -0.97 2.13 7.96
CA TYR A 226 -1.80 1.51 8.98
C TYR A 226 -3.27 1.87 8.81
N SER A 227 -3.60 3.13 8.54
CA SER A 227 -4.96 3.54 8.19
C SER A 227 -5.46 2.79 6.94
N ARG A 228 -4.66 2.71 5.88
CA ARG A 228 -5.01 1.94 4.67
C ARG A 228 -5.16 0.46 4.96
N TYR A 229 -4.28 -0.12 5.76
CA TYR A 229 -4.41 -1.50 6.20
C TYR A 229 -5.73 -1.72 6.92
N ILE A 230 -6.14 -0.77 7.78
CA ILE A 230 -7.44 -0.80 8.43
C ILE A 230 -8.55 -0.60 7.41
N GLU A 231 -8.49 0.38 6.50
CA GLU A 231 -9.48 0.48 5.41
C GLU A 231 -9.58 -0.82 4.60
N ASP A 232 -8.47 -1.49 4.30
CA ASP A 232 -8.51 -2.76 3.57
C ASP A 232 -9.05 -3.91 4.45
N GLN A 233 -8.74 -3.94 5.75
CA GLN A 233 -9.22 -4.97 6.69
C GLN A 233 -10.67 -4.78 7.10
N VAL A 234 -11.09 -3.52 7.15
CA VAL A 234 -12.29 -3.08 7.82
C VAL A 234 -13.29 -2.70 6.75
N PHE A 235 -12.94 -1.89 5.74
CA PHE A 235 -13.94 -1.30 4.85
C PHE A 235 -13.51 -0.51 3.58
N GLY A 236 -14.25 -0.69 2.48
CA GLY A 236 -14.39 0.29 1.39
C GLY A 236 -15.33 1.48 1.74
N VAL A 237 -15.15 2.16 2.88
CA VAL A 237 -16.20 2.98 3.52
C VAL A 237 -15.76 4.36 3.96
N SER A 238 -16.67 5.30 3.75
CA SER A 238 -16.72 6.63 4.36
C SER A 238 -17.05 6.55 5.85
N VAL A 239 -16.10 6.95 6.70
CA VAL A 239 -16.13 6.80 8.17
C VAL A 239 -17.27 7.56 8.86
N ASN A 240 -18.02 8.40 8.14
CA ASN A 240 -19.13 9.16 8.71
C ASN A 240 -20.41 8.34 8.95
N HIS A 241 -20.53 7.12 8.42
CA HIS A 241 -21.68 6.26 8.67
C HIS A 241 -21.25 4.92 9.29
N ARG A 242 -21.86 4.58 10.44
CA ARG A 242 -21.68 3.32 11.19
C ARG A 242 -22.06 2.06 10.41
N THR A 243 -22.59 2.24 9.20
CA THR A 243 -22.99 1.19 8.30
C THR A 243 -22.32 1.42 6.97
N SER A 244 -21.94 0.33 6.34
CA SER A 244 -21.54 0.39 4.96
C SER A 244 -22.11 -0.72 4.13
N ILE A 245 -22.31 -0.40 2.86
CA ILE A 245 -22.77 -1.32 1.84
C ILE A 245 -21.54 -1.66 1.02
N MET A 246 -21.08 -2.90 1.12
CA MET A 246 -20.03 -3.43 0.24
C MET A 246 -20.62 -3.72 -1.16
N CYS A 247 -19.76 -3.96 -2.14
CA CYS A 247 -20.15 -4.24 -3.53
C CYS A 247 -21.07 -5.46 -3.70
N ASP A 248 -21.21 -6.29 -2.67
CA ASP A 248 -22.07 -7.47 -2.63
C ASP A 248 -23.48 -7.19 -2.10
N SER A 249 -23.85 -5.91 -1.90
CA SER A 249 -25.13 -5.48 -1.29
C SER A 249 -25.25 -5.80 0.21
N ASN A 250 -24.25 -6.45 0.81
CA ASN A 250 -24.28 -6.76 2.24
C ASN A 250 -23.95 -5.51 3.06
N VAL A 251 -24.73 -5.29 4.11
CA VAL A 251 -24.49 -4.22 5.07
C VAL A 251 -23.58 -4.76 6.14
N TYR A 252 -22.47 -4.07 6.43
CA TYR A 252 -21.64 -4.38 7.59
C TYR A 252 -21.73 -3.24 8.60
N GLU A 253 -21.64 -3.59 9.88
CA GLU A 253 -21.72 -2.63 10.99
C GLU A 253 -20.43 -2.67 11.82
N ILE A 254 -19.91 -1.49 12.16
CA ILE A 254 -18.79 -1.33 13.10
C ILE A 254 -19.35 -0.92 14.46
N ARG A 255 -18.96 -1.64 15.51
CA ARG A 255 -19.26 -1.25 16.90
C ARG A 255 -17.98 -0.99 17.67
N SER A 256 -18.00 0.04 18.50
CA SER A 256 -16.98 0.20 19.53
C SER A 256 -17.21 -0.87 20.60
N VAL A 257 -16.14 -1.49 21.08
CA VAL A 257 -16.18 -2.49 22.17
C VAL A 257 -15.24 -2.05 23.29
N GLU A 258 -15.58 -2.37 24.54
CA GLU A 258 -14.73 -2.00 25.68
C GLU A 258 -13.47 -2.87 25.79
N LYS A 259 -13.57 -4.14 25.35
CA LYS A 259 -12.45 -5.10 25.36
C LYS A 259 -12.46 -5.94 24.08
N PRO A 260 -11.29 -6.24 23.50
CA PRO A 260 -11.20 -7.09 22.32
C PRO A 260 -11.49 -8.54 22.72
N LEU A 261 -12.37 -9.21 21.97
CA LEU A 261 -12.71 -10.61 22.20
C LEU A 261 -11.60 -11.58 21.77
N SER A 262 -10.73 -11.15 20.86
CA SER A 262 -9.52 -11.87 20.50
C SER A 262 -8.36 -10.91 20.18
N GLN A 263 -7.18 -11.18 20.74
CA GLN A 263 -5.97 -10.40 20.52
C GLN A 263 -5.27 -10.82 19.23
N VAL A 264 -5.87 -10.59 18.07
CA VAL A 264 -5.08 -10.59 16.82
C VAL A 264 -4.46 -9.21 16.64
N LEU A 265 -3.51 -8.89 17.53
CA LEU A 265 -2.70 -7.68 17.42
C LEU A 265 -1.61 -7.92 16.39
N TYR A 266 -1.68 -7.21 15.26
CA TYR A 266 -0.62 -7.28 14.26
C TYR A 266 0.64 -6.54 14.78
N PRO A 267 1.77 -7.24 14.92
CA PRO A 267 2.92 -6.76 15.70
C PRO A 267 3.66 -5.51 15.19
N PRO A 268 3.67 -5.12 13.89
CA PRO A 268 4.44 -3.94 13.51
C PRO A 268 3.79 -2.61 13.93
N TYR A 269 2.50 -2.58 14.25
CA TYR A 269 1.74 -1.34 14.51
C TYR A 269 1.25 -1.19 15.94
N GLN A 270 1.35 -2.24 16.75
CA GLN A 270 0.96 -2.24 18.16
C GLN A 270 1.66 -1.14 18.97
N LYS A 271 2.93 -0.82 18.67
CA LYS A 271 3.66 0.28 19.33
C LYS A 271 3.20 1.69 18.93
N LEU A 272 2.56 1.85 17.77
CA LEU A 272 2.14 3.16 17.25
C LEU A 272 0.83 3.65 17.89
N CYS A 273 0.05 2.75 18.47
CA CYS A 273 -1.31 3.02 18.93
C CYS A 273 -1.52 2.71 20.41
N MET A 274 -0.46 2.68 21.23
CA MET A 274 -0.60 2.50 22.69
C MET A 274 -1.13 3.76 23.40
N GLU A 275 -1.19 4.91 22.72
CA GLU A 275 -1.60 6.20 23.31
C GLU A 275 -3.12 6.38 23.44
N LYS A 276 -3.94 5.66 22.65
CA LYS A 276 -5.40 5.60 22.76
C LYS A 276 -5.83 4.16 22.52
N LYS A 277 -6.72 3.61 23.34
CA LYS A 277 -7.26 2.24 23.21
C LYS A 277 -8.74 2.30 22.87
N ASP A 278 -9.04 2.60 21.62
CA ASP A 278 -10.41 2.48 21.12
C ASP A 278 -10.50 1.15 20.37
N TRP A 279 -11.24 0.18 20.91
CA TRP A 279 -11.43 -1.11 20.28
C TRP A 279 -12.69 -1.10 19.43
N PHE A 280 -12.60 -1.71 18.26
CA PHE A 280 -13.72 -1.85 17.35
C PHE A 280 -13.95 -3.33 17.06
N SER A 281 -15.20 -3.69 16.78
CA SER A 281 -15.61 -4.98 16.24
C SER A 281 -16.43 -4.74 14.98
N CYS A 282 -16.38 -5.68 14.04
CA CYS A 282 -17.04 -5.56 12.76
C CYS A 282 -17.73 -6.88 12.42
N GLY A 283 -18.95 -6.80 11.92
CA GLY A 283 -19.71 -7.97 11.49
C GLY A 283 -20.61 -7.66 10.31
N MET A 284 -20.96 -8.72 9.56
CA MET A 284 -21.97 -8.64 8.51
C MET A 284 -23.35 -8.57 9.16
N ARG A 285 -24.14 -7.56 8.79
CA ARG A 285 -25.54 -7.40 9.22
C ARG A 285 -26.42 -8.23 8.29
N ILE A 286 -26.96 -9.32 8.82
CA ILE A 286 -27.97 -10.14 8.15
C ILE A 286 -29.35 -9.49 8.39
N PRO A 287 -30.12 -9.14 7.34
CA PRO A 287 -31.45 -8.56 7.51
C PRO A 287 -32.35 -9.41 8.41
N GLY A 288 -33.00 -8.79 9.41
CA GLY A 288 -33.91 -9.48 10.33
C GLY A 288 -33.24 -10.20 11.52
N LYS A 289 -31.91 -10.31 11.54
CA LYS A 289 -31.15 -10.67 12.74
C LYS A 289 -30.58 -9.41 13.39
N GLU A 290 -30.81 -9.24 14.69
CA GLU A 290 -29.97 -8.33 15.45
C GLU A 290 -28.52 -8.80 15.33
N LEU A 291 -27.57 -7.87 15.29
CA LEU A 291 -26.15 -8.24 15.24
C LEU A 291 -25.86 -9.22 16.36
N GLY A 292 -25.54 -10.45 15.96
CA GLY A 292 -25.32 -11.56 16.86
C GLY A 292 -24.28 -11.19 17.90
N GLU A 293 -24.40 -11.83 19.06
CA GLU A 293 -23.34 -11.80 20.06
C GLU A 293 -22.00 -12.12 19.39
N PRO A 294 -20.88 -11.61 19.93
CA PRO A 294 -19.54 -11.86 19.40
C PRO A 294 -19.12 -13.32 19.13
N SER A 295 -19.93 -14.28 19.56
CA SER A 295 -19.84 -15.72 19.32
C SER A 295 -20.38 -16.16 17.95
N ASP A 296 -21.03 -15.28 17.17
CA ASP A 296 -21.60 -15.61 15.86
C ASP A 296 -20.48 -15.86 14.81
N ILE A 297 -20.63 -16.94 14.05
CA ILE A 297 -19.65 -17.47 13.07
C ILE A 297 -19.43 -16.47 11.92
N PHE A 298 -20.40 -15.58 11.69
CA PHE A 298 -20.33 -14.50 10.70
C PHE A 298 -19.64 -13.23 11.23
N PHE A 299 -19.11 -13.26 12.44
CA PHE A 299 -18.52 -12.13 13.14
C PHE A 299 -16.98 -12.27 13.23
N GLU A 300 -16.24 -11.73 12.26
CA GLU A 300 -14.79 -11.57 12.41
C GLU A 300 -14.50 -10.38 13.32
N SER A 301 -14.34 -10.64 14.63
CA SER A 301 -13.85 -9.63 15.56
C SER A 301 -12.36 -9.38 15.34
N PHE A 302 -12.01 -8.27 14.68
CA PHE A 302 -10.64 -7.76 14.65
C PHE A 302 -10.51 -6.57 15.59
N SER A 303 -9.43 -6.53 16.36
CA SER A 303 -9.15 -5.43 17.25
C SER A 303 -8.30 -4.36 16.56
N LEU A 304 -8.89 -3.18 16.36
CA LEU A 304 -8.13 -1.99 16.01
C LEU A 304 -7.67 -1.30 17.30
N PRO A 305 -6.44 -0.79 17.37
CA PRO A 305 -5.98 -0.03 18.51
C PRO A 305 -6.35 1.46 18.41
N ALA A 306 -6.75 1.96 17.24
CA ALA A 306 -7.25 3.33 17.06
C ALA A 306 -8.20 3.42 15.86
N SER A 307 -9.07 4.43 15.84
CA SER A 307 -9.98 4.67 14.72
C SER A 307 -9.22 5.03 13.42
N PRO A 308 -9.75 4.66 12.23
CA PRO A 308 -9.18 5.07 10.95
C PRO A 308 -8.97 6.58 10.86
N ASP A 309 -9.95 7.38 11.32
CA ASP A 309 -9.89 8.84 11.32
C ASP A 309 -8.72 9.38 12.14
N TYR A 310 -8.49 8.81 13.33
CA TYR A 310 -7.35 9.21 14.16
C TYR A 310 -6.02 8.94 13.45
N LEU A 311 -5.90 7.81 12.77
CA LEU A 311 -4.69 7.42 12.05
C LEU A 311 -4.46 8.29 10.81
N ILE A 312 -5.53 8.60 10.06
CA ILE A 312 -5.48 9.53 8.94
C ILE A 312 -5.11 10.93 9.44
N GLN A 313 -5.73 11.40 10.51
CA GLN A 313 -5.45 12.70 11.13
C GLN A 313 -3.99 12.78 11.56
N ARG A 314 -3.45 11.74 12.22
CA ARG A 314 -2.03 11.71 12.59
C ARG A 314 -1.10 11.64 11.40
N SER A 315 -1.43 10.87 10.36
CA SER A 315 -0.68 10.89 9.12
C SER A 315 -0.64 12.29 8.51
N ARG A 316 -1.79 12.99 8.46
CA ARG A 316 -1.87 14.40 8.03
C ARG A 316 -1.04 15.32 8.91
N THR A 317 -1.08 15.16 10.24
CA THR A 317 -0.22 15.97 11.14
C THR A 317 1.25 15.80 10.81
N TYR A 318 1.72 14.57 10.59
CA TYR A 318 3.12 14.33 10.22
C TYR A 318 3.47 14.88 8.85
N TYR A 319 2.56 14.80 7.89
CA TYR A 319 2.72 15.44 6.59
C TYR A 319 2.81 16.96 6.70
N HIS A 320 1.93 17.59 7.49
CA HIS A 320 2.00 19.02 7.78
C HIS A 320 3.33 19.41 8.43
N MET A 321 3.84 18.61 9.38
CA MET A 321 5.17 18.83 9.96
C MET A 321 6.28 18.77 8.90
N CYS A 322 6.20 17.85 7.94
CA CYS A 322 7.14 17.82 6.81
C CYS A 322 7.07 19.10 5.97
N VAL A 323 5.86 19.60 5.68
CA VAL A 323 5.65 20.82 4.90
C VAL A 323 6.16 22.04 5.63
N VAL A 324 5.85 22.17 6.93
CA VAL A 324 6.33 23.29 7.78
C VAL A 324 7.84 23.28 7.87
N LEU A 325 8.47 22.11 8.06
CA LEU A 325 9.93 22.01 8.07
C LEU A 325 10.53 22.36 6.71
N ALA A 326 9.99 21.82 5.61
CA ALA A 326 10.47 22.13 4.26
C ALA A 326 10.35 23.64 3.96
N PHE A 327 9.21 24.25 4.32
CA PHE A 327 9.00 25.68 4.17
C PHE A 327 9.97 26.49 5.05
N GLY A 328 10.14 26.11 6.33
CA GLY A 328 11.06 26.76 7.25
C GLY A 328 12.51 26.73 6.75
N PHE A 329 12.99 25.59 6.28
CA PHE A 329 14.33 25.46 5.69
C PHE A 329 14.48 26.29 4.41
N ASN A 330 13.47 26.27 3.52
CA ASN A 330 13.48 27.10 2.31
C ASN A 330 13.44 28.60 2.61
N LEU A 331 12.68 29.03 3.61
CA LEU A 331 12.59 30.42 4.03
C LEU A 331 13.92 30.91 4.61
N ILE A 332 14.52 30.13 5.51
CA ILE A 332 15.85 30.43 6.06
C ILE A 332 16.88 30.53 4.93
N GLY A 333 16.90 29.55 4.01
CA GLY A 333 17.77 29.59 2.84
C GLY A 333 17.54 30.82 1.95
N SER A 334 16.28 31.20 1.73
CA SER A 334 15.92 32.37 0.91
C SER A 334 16.31 33.70 1.57
N ILE A 335 16.11 33.83 2.89
CA ILE A 335 16.52 35.03 3.66
C ILE A 335 18.04 35.17 3.60
N MET A 336 18.78 34.08 3.80
CA MET A 336 20.23 34.10 3.69
C MET A 336 20.69 34.45 2.26
N ASN A 337 20.04 33.91 1.23
CA ASN A 337 20.34 34.26 -0.17
C ASN A 337 20.07 35.74 -0.48
N MET A 338 18.94 36.28 -0.03
CA MET A 338 18.61 37.70 -0.18
C MET A 338 19.62 38.59 0.54
N TYR A 339 20.01 38.23 1.76
CA TYR A 339 21.03 38.97 2.52
C TYR A 339 22.38 39.01 1.77
N ILE A 340 22.82 37.88 1.23
CA ILE A 340 24.05 37.78 0.44
C ILE A 340 23.93 38.62 -0.84
N LEU A 341 22.81 38.52 -1.56
CA LEU A 341 22.60 39.25 -2.81
C LEU A 341 22.55 40.77 -2.59
N VAL A 342 21.87 41.23 -1.53
CA VAL A 342 21.87 42.65 -1.14
C VAL A 342 23.29 43.11 -0.81
N LYS A 343 24.07 42.30 -0.08
CA LYS A 343 25.47 42.62 0.21
C LYS A 343 26.33 42.72 -1.07
N ILE A 344 26.18 41.78 -2.01
CA ILE A 344 26.88 41.84 -3.30
C ILE A 344 26.48 43.11 -4.07
N LEU A 345 25.18 43.44 -4.14
CA LEU A 345 24.70 44.63 -4.86
C LEU A 345 25.17 45.94 -4.21
N THR A 346 25.18 46.02 -2.87
CA THR A 346 25.72 47.19 -2.16
C THR A 346 27.20 47.38 -2.45
N LEU A 347 27.99 46.30 -2.52
CA LEU A 347 29.41 46.37 -2.87
C LEU A 347 29.66 46.74 -4.33
N LEU A 348 28.76 46.39 -5.25
CA LEU A 348 28.87 46.78 -6.68
C LEU A 348 28.50 48.26 -6.96
N LEU A 349 27.77 48.90 -6.05
CA LEU A 349 27.34 50.30 -6.18
C LEU A 349 28.30 51.28 -5.51
N GLN A 350 29.25 50.78 -4.71
CA GLN A 350 30.37 51.54 -4.14
C GLN A 350 31.55 51.49 -5.10
#